data_AF-A0A2V7WX27-F1
#
_entry.id   AF-A0A2V7WX27-F1
#
_cell.length_a   1.000
_cell.length_b   1.000
_cell.length_c   1.000
_cell.angle_alpha   90.00
_cell.angle_beta   90.00
_cell.angle_gamma   90.00
#
_symmetry.space_group_name_H-M   'P 1'
#
loop_
_entity.id
_entity.type
_entity.pdbx_description
1 polymer ?
#
loop_
_entity_poly.entity_id
_entity_poly.type
_entity_poly.pdbx_seq_one_letter_code
_entity_poly.pdbx_strand_id
1 'polypeptide(L)'
;MAQSIRIRAMLASVLAGTAVAAGIGAAGYQSMAPTGQWYGRTFTSVSGSSKQIALTYDDGPNDPHTLRLLEVLAKHEVRATFFLIGRYVQQRPDIGREVIRSGHVVGNHTFTHPLLIFKSDAEIREELQQCRRSLLDAVGAHSSLFRPPFGGRRPGTLRIARELGCPASRPDRAQNLKPGAWRGCDSPARWGAQADGG
;
A
#
# COMPACT_ATOMS: atom_id res chain seq x y z
N MET A 1 31.13 20.92 -46.60
CA MET A 1 31.52 20.41 -45.26
C MET A 1 30.73 21.06 -44.11
N ALA A 2 30.54 22.38 -44.07
CA ALA A 2 29.81 23.06 -42.99
C ALA A 2 28.30 22.70 -42.91
N GLN A 3 27.62 22.54 -44.06
CA GLN A 3 26.19 22.19 -44.10
C GLN A 3 25.89 20.79 -43.58
N SER A 4 26.73 19.79 -43.88
CA SER A 4 26.59 18.43 -43.38
C SER A 4 26.87 18.33 -41.88
N ILE A 5 27.78 19.14 -41.34
CA ILE A 5 28.02 19.27 -39.89
C ILE A 5 26.81 19.87 -39.19
N ARG A 6 26.19 20.93 -39.75
CA ARG A 6 24.97 21.55 -39.20
C ARG A 6 23.77 20.59 -39.19
N ILE A 7 23.57 19.83 -40.26
CA ILE A 7 22.47 18.84 -40.34
C ILE A 7 22.69 17.73 -39.30
N ARG A 8 23.90 17.20 -39.16
CA ARG A 8 24.22 16.18 -38.14
C ARG A 8 24.01 16.70 -36.72
N ALA A 9 24.44 17.92 -36.42
CA ALA A 9 24.22 18.54 -35.12
C ALA A 9 22.72 18.75 -34.82
N MET A 10 21.94 19.21 -35.81
CA MET A 10 20.49 19.37 -35.66
C MET A 10 19.78 18.03 -35.42
N LEU A 11 20.12 16.99 -36.18
CA LEU A 11 19.56 15.65 -35.99
C LEU A 11 19.93 15.08 -34.61
N ALA A 12 21.17 15.27 -34.16
CA ALA A 12 21.59 14.85 -32.83
C ALA A 12 20.76 15.55 -31.73
N SER A 13 20.50 16.85 -31.85
CA SER A 13 19.66 17.59 -30.90
C SER A 13 18.20 17.11 -30.89
N VAL A 14 17.61 16.83 -32.06
CA VAL A 14 16.24 16.30 -32.17
C VAL A 14 16.14 14.90 -31.56
N LEU A 15 17.12 14.03 -31.81
CA LEU A 15 17.18 12.69 -31.23
C LEU A 15 17.35 12.76 -29.71
N ALA A 16 18.24 13.62 -29.20
CA ALA A 16 18.41 13.82 -27.78
C ALA A 16 17.13 14.35 -27.12
N GLY A 17 16.45 15.34 -27.72
CA GLY A 17 15.19 15.87 -27.22
C GLY A 17 14.08 14.80 -27.16
N THR A 18 13.96 13.99 -28.22
CA THR A 18 12.99 12.88 -28.28
C THR A 18 13.27 11.83 -27.20
N ALA A 19 14.54 11.46 -27.00
CA ALA A 19 14.94 10.49 -25.97
C ALA A 19 14.60 10.99 -24.56
N VAL A 20 14.82 12.28 -24.26
CA VAL A 20 14.45 12.88 -22.98
C VAL A 20 12.94 12.87 -22.77
N ALA A 21 12.17 13.27 -23.78
CA ALA A 21 10.70 13.27 -23.70
C ALA A 21 10.14 11.86 -23.48
N ALA A 22 10.67 10.85 -24.18
CA ALA A 22 10.30 9.45 -23.98
C ALA A 22 10.65 8.96 -22.57
N GLY A 23 11.83 9.34 -22.05
CA GLY A 23 12.25 9.02 -20.69
C GLY A 23 11.32 9.60 -19.61
N ILE A 24 10.95 10.88 -19.75
CA ILE A 24 9.99 11.53 -18.84
C ILE A 24 8.62 10.86 -18.93
N GLY A 25 8.14 10.58 -20.15
CA GLY A 25 6.87 9.90 -20.37
C GLY A 25 6.83 8.51 -19.72
N ALA A 26 7.90 7.72 -19.88
CA ALA A 26 8.03 6.41 -19.26
C ALA A 26 8.08 6.50 -17.73
N ALA A 27 8.85 7.45 -17.17
CA ALA A 27 8.93 7.67 -15.72
C ALA A 27 7.56 8.09 -15.14
N GLY A 28 6.83 8.96 -15.84
CA GLY A 28 5.48 9.37 -15.49
C GLY A 28 4.52 8.18 -15.49
N TYR A 29 4.51 7.37 -16.56
CA TYR A 29 3.71 6.16 -16.66
C TYR A 29 3.99 5.17 -15.51
N GLN A 30 5.27 4.92 -15.23
CA GLN A 30 5.70 4.00 -14.16
C GLN A 30 5.34 4.48 -12.75
N SER A 31 5.09 5.78 -12.58
CA SER A 31 4.63 6.34 -11.31
C SER A 31 3.16 6.03 -11.03
N MET A 32 2.37 5.71 -12.06
CA MET A 32 0.93 5.49 -11.97
C MET A 32 0.53 4.06 -12.31
N ALA A 33 1.32 3.33 -13.10
CA ALA A 33 1.03 1.97 -13.49
C ALA A 33 0.97 1.05 -12.26
N PRO A 34 -0.12 0.29 -12.04
CA PRO A 34 -0.25 -0.62 -10.90
C PRO A 34 0.88 -1.65 -10.84
N THR A 35 1.37 -2.10 -11.99
CA THR A 35 2.46 -3.06 -12.15
C THR A 35 3.85 -2.42 -12.23
N GLY A 36 3.97 -1.09 -12.13
CA GLY A 36 5.24 -0.40 -12.25
C GLY A 36 6.19 -0.70 -11.08
N GLN A 37 7.38 -1.23 -11.39
CA GLN A 37 8.38 -1.67 -10.39
C GLN A 37 9.68 -0.83 -10.41
N TRP A 38 9.78 0.20 -11.27
CA TRP A 38 11.01 0.98 -11.48
C TRP A 38 11.57 1.61 -10.20
N TYR A 39 10.69 2.03 -9.30
CA TYR A 39 11.08 2.77 -8.10
C TYR A 39 11.24 1.87 -6.86
N GLY A 40 11.07 0.56 -7.05
CA GLY A 40 11.11 -0.45 -6.01
C GLY A 40 9.92 -1.40 -6.10
N ARG A 41 9.99 -2.49 -5.33
CA ARG A 41 9.00 -3.56 -5.40
C ARG A 41 7.66 -3.10 -4.81
N THR A 42 6.60 -3.22 -5.61
CA THR A 42 5.20 -3.16 -5.18
C THR A 42 4.54 -4.51 -5.41
N PHE A 43 3.90 -5.03 -4.38
CA PHE A 43 3.20 -6.30 -4.39
C PHE A 43 1.87 -6.16 -5.11
N THR A 44 1.78 -6.84 -6.23
CA THR A 44 0.56 -6.96 -7.02
C THR A 44 -0.02 -8.37 -6.97
N SER A 45 0.77 -9.35 -6.50
CA SER A 45 0.36 -10.75 -6.38
C SER A 45 1.24 -11.51 -5.39
N VAL A 46 0.66 -12.57 -4.80
CA VAL A 46 1.43 -13.60 -4.08
C VAL A 46 2.26 -14.37 -5.11
N SER A 47 3.52 -14.65 -4.80
CA SER A 47 4.39 -15.47 -5.67
C SER A 47 4.00 -16.94 -5.63
N GLY A 48 3.86 -17.58 -6.79
CA GLY A 48 3.65 -19.03 -6.93
C GLY A 48 2.25 -19.44 -7.39
N SER A 49 2.06 -20.73 -7.62
CA SER A 49 0.83 -21.36 -8.14
C SER A 49 -0.26 -21.57 -7.09
N SER A 50 -0.31 -20.72 -6.04
CA SER A 50 -1.30 -20.87 -4.98
C SER A 50 -2.67 -20.38 -5.45
N LYS A 51 -3.73 -21.17 -5.22
CA LYS A 51 -5.14 -20.76 -5.42
C LYS A 51 -5.60 -19.83 -4.28
N GLN A 52 -4.88 -18.74 -4.04
CA GLN A 52 -5.16 -17.78 -2.98
C GLN A 52 -5.39 -16.38 -3.58
N ILE A 53 -6.35 -15.66 -3.01
CA ILE A 53 -6.66 -14.28 -3.37
C ILE A 53 -6.66 -13.46 -2.09
N ALA A 54 -6.08 -12.26 -2.14
CA ALA A 54 -6.15 -11.29 -1.05
C ALA A 54 -7.16 -10.20 -1.40
N LEU A 55 -8.23 -10.10 -0.62
CA LEU A 55 -9.17 -8.99 -0.74
C LEU A 55 -8.63 -7.78 0.01
N THR A 56 -8.64 -6.64 -0.67
CA THR A 56 -8.19 -5.37 -0.10
C THR A 56 -9.17 -4.26 -0.44
N TYR A 57 -9.47 -3.40 0.52
CA TYR A 57 -10.39 -2.28 0.36
C TYR A 57 -9.71 -1.00 0.80
N ASP A 58 -9.90 0.06 0.03
CA ASP A 58 -9.30 1.37 0.26
C ASP A 58 -10.37 2.37 0.70
N ASP A 59 -9.92 3.58 1.02
CA ASP A 59 -10.74 4.77 1.28
C ASP A 59 -11.65 4.74 2.51
N GLY A 60 -11.56 3.72 3.36
CA GLY A 60 -12.35 3.64 4.60
C GLY A 60 -11.75 4.44 5.78
N PRO A 61 -12.40 4.45 6.95
CA PRO A 61 -13.74 3.93 7.20
C PRO A 61 -14.83 4.88 6.68
N ASN A 62 -15.83 4.33 5.98
CA ASN A 62 -16.96 5.08 5.44
C ASN A 62 -18.28 4.54 5.99
N ASP A 63 -19.05 5.37 6.66
CA ASP A 63 -20.42 5.05 7.07
C ASP A 63 -21.39 5.25 5.90
N PRO A 64 -22.29 4.31 5.56
CA PRO A 64 -22.49 2.98 6.15
C PRO A 64 -21.77 1.84 5.43
N HIS A 65 -21.00 2.15 4.38
CA HIS A 65 -20.50 1.16 3.44
C HIS A 65 -19.47 0.20 4.06
N THR A 66 -18.58 0.68 4.92
CA THR A 66 -17.61 -0.18 5.60
C THR A 66 -18.33 -1.20 6.49
N LEU A 67 -19.33 -0.78 7.27
CA LEU A 67 -20.08 -1.71 8.13
C LEU A 67 -20.83 -2.77 7.33
N ARG A 68 -21.52 -2.38 6.25
CA ARG A 68 -22.20 -3.35 5.36
C ARG A 68 -21.21 -4.32 4.71
N LEU A 69 -20.02 -3.85 4.36
CA LEU A 69 -18.98 -4.71 3.82
C LEU A 69 -18.48 -5.72 4.88
N LEU A 70 -18.34 -5.29 6.14
CA LEU A 70 -17.99 -6.20 7.24
C LEU A 70 -19.04 -7.30 7.43
N GLU A 71 -20.34 -6.97 7.33
CA GLU A 71 -21.42 -7.97 7.39
C GLU A 71 -21.30 -9.03 6.28
N VAL A 72 -21.02 -8.60 5.05
CA VAL A 72 -20.83 -9.51 3.91
C VAL A 72 -19.59 -10.39 4.12
N LEU A 73 -18.47 -9.80 4.53
CA LEU A 73 -17.24 -10.55 4.80
C LEU A 73 -17.44 -11.57 5.92
N ALA A 74 -18.14 -11.20 7.00
CA ALA A 74 -18.47 -12.09 8.10
C ALA A 74 -19.37 -13.25 7.66
N LYS A 75 -20.41 -12.98 6.85
CA LYS A 75 -21.31 -14.02 6.30
C LYS A 75 -20.56 -15.08 5.50
N HIS A 76 -19.47 -14.71 4.85
CA HIS A 76 -18.64 -15.61 4.06
C HIS A 76 -17.39 -16.10 4.79
N GLU A 77 -17.22 -15.75 6.07
CA GLU A 77 -16.05 -16.08 6.89
C GLU A 77 -14.72 -15.63 6.26
N VAL A 78 -14.76 -14.55 5.48
CA VAL A 78 -13.60 -14.01 4.76
C VAL A 78 -12.96 -12.88 5.55
N ARG A 79 -11.63 -12.89 5.63
CA ARG A 79 -10.85 -11.76 6.15
C ARG A 79 -10.26 -10.95 5.00
N ALA A 80 -10.23 -9.63 5.17
CA ALA A 80 -9.67 -8.69 4.20
C ALA A 80 -8.65 -7.75 4.85
N THR A 81 -7.95 -6.99 4.01
CA THR A 81 -7.12 -5.85 4.44
C THR A 81 -7.82 -4.55 4.09
N PHE A 82 -7.88 -3.61 5.02
CA PHE A 82 -8.47 -2.29 4.84
C PHE A 82 -7.37 -1.23 4.92
N PHE A 83 -7.16 -0.48 3.85
CA PHE A 83 -6.29 0.70 3.86
C PHE A 83 -7.14 1.91 4.25
N LEU A 84 -6.98 2.38 5.48
CA LEU A 84 -7.81 3.42 6.04
C LEU A 84 -7.15 4.80 5.93
N ILE A 85 -7.98 5.81 5.67
CA ILE A 85 -7.61 7.22 5.67
C ILE A 85 -7.66 7.75 7.10
N GLY A 86 -6.56 8.33 7.56
CA GLY A 86 -6.41 8.76 8.95
C GLY A 86 -7.47 9.77 9.40
N ARG A 87 -7.84 10.76 8.57
CA ARG A 87 -8.90 11.72 8.93
C ARG A 87 -10.26 11.05 9.17
N TYR A 88 -10.59 10.01 8.41
CA TYR A 88 -11.86 9.29 8.55
C TYR A 88 -11.85 8.40 9.78
N VAL A 89 -10.70 7.82 10.12
CA VAL A 89 -10.52 7.10 11.38
C VAL A 89 -10.72 8.03 12.58
N GLN A 90 -10.22 9.27 12.53
CA GLN A 90 -10.47 10.25 13.59
C GLN A 90 -11.94 10.64 13.70
N GLN A 91 -12.64 10.76 12.58
CA GLN A 91 -14.06 11.10 12.56
C GLN A 91 -14.93 9.94 13.03
N ARG A 92 -14.58 8.71 12.65
CA ARG A 92 -15.34 7.47 12.92
C ARG A 92 -14.45 6.38 13.51
N PRO A 93 -13.91 6.59 14.73
CA PRO A 93 -13.04 5.61 15.39
C PRO A 93 -13.80 4.34 15.76
N ASP A 94 -15.12 4.43 15.94
CA ASP A 94 -16.04 3.30 16.14
C ASP A 94 -15.95 2.28 14.99
N ILE A 95 -16.03 2.74 13.74
CA ILE A 95 -15.95 1.86 12.57
C ILE A 95 -14.54 1.29 12.41
N GLY A 96 -13.50 2.11 12.65
CA GLY A 96 -12.12 1.62 12.64
C GLY A 96 -11.89 0.47 13.63
N ARG A 97 -12.43 0.59 14.85
CA ARG A 97 -12.36 -0.48 15.87
C ARG A 97 -13.12 -1.71 15.45
N GLU A 98 -14.27 -1.54 14.82
CA GLU A 98 -15.09 -2.65 14.33
C GLU A 98 -14.37 -3.48 13.26
N VAL A 99 -13.61 -2.84 12.36
CA VAL A 99 -12.76 -3.53 11.38
C VAL A 99 -11.75 -4.45 12.08
N ILE A 100 -11.06 -3.95 13.11
CA ILE A 100 -10.08 -4.75 13.88
C ILE A 100 -10.78 -5.84 14.72
N ARG A 101 -11.89 -5.52 15.38
CA ARG A 101 -12.68 -6.47 16.19
C ARG A 101 -13.19 -7.64 15.35
N SER A 102 -13.53 -7.39 14.09
CA SER A 102 -13.91 -8.40 13.09
C SER A 102 -12.73 -9.21 12.54
N GLY A 103 -11.51 -8.98 13.01
CA GLY A 103 -10.32 -9.78 12.68
C GLY A 103 -9.68 -9.43 11.33
N HIS A 104 -9.94 -8.24 10.80
CA HIS A 104 -9.31 -7.75 9.57
C HIS A 104 -7.99 -7.03 9.83
N VAL A 105 -7.19 -6.89 8.78
CA VAL A 105 -5.92 -6.14 8.83
C VAL A 105 -6.16 -4.69 8.44
N VAL A 106 -5.54 -3.75 9.15
CA VAL A 106 -5.59 -2.33 8.80
C VAL A 106 -4.22 -1.83 8.31
N GLY A 107 -4.21 -1.24 7.12
CA GLY A 107 -3.07 -0.58 6.50
C GLY A 107 -3.24 0.94 6.43
N ASN A 108 -2.14 1.64 6.14
CA ASN A 108 -2.10 3.08 6.02
C ASN A 108 -2.49 3.54 4.61
N HIS A 109 -3.46 4.46 4.51
CA HIS A 109 -3.86 5.10 3.25
C HIS A 109 -3.71 6.62 3.27
N THR A 110 -2.66 7.12 3.93
CA THR A 110 -2.41 8.54 4.22
C THR A 110 -3.47 9.17 5.12
N PHE A 111 -3.27 10.43 5.51
CA PHE A 111 -4.16 11.13 6.43
C PHE A 111 -5.28 11.84 5.69
N THR A 112 -4.96 12.53 4.58
CA THR A 112 -5.91 13.33 3.79
C THR A 112 -6.19 12.81 2.38
N HIS A 113 -5.59 11.68 1.99
CA HIS A 113 -5.71 11.09 0.64
C HIS A 113 -5.18 12.00 -0.51
N PRO A 114 -3.98 12.61 -0.41
CA PRO A 114 -3.45 13.42 -1.49
C PRO A 114 -2.75 12.55 -2.55
N LEU A 115 -2.68 13.06 -3.78
CA LEU A 115 -1.86 12.46 -4.82
C LEU A 115 -0.37 12.71 -4.54
N LEU A 116 0.30 11.72 -3.95
CA LEU A 116 1.65 11.85 -3.37
C LEU A 116 2.75 12.19 -4.38
N ILE A 117 2.56 11.92 -5.67
CA ILE A 117 3.57 12.24 -6.70
C ILE A 117 3.83 13.76 -6.81
N PHE A 118 2.89 14.59 -6.38
CA PHE A 118 2.99 16.06 -6.38
C PHE A 118 3.35 16.65 -5.01
N LYS A 119 3.58 15.83 -3.99
CA LYS A 119 3.89 16.28 -2.63
C LYS A 119 5.40 16.32 -2.39
N SER A 120 5.88 17.17 -1.49
CA SER A 120 7.27 17.12 -1.01
C SER A 120 7.51 15.90 -0.11
N ASP A 121 8.77 15.53 0.09
CA ASP A 121 9.11 14.40 0.97
C ASP A 121 8.72 14.66 2.44
N ALA A 122 8.70 15.92 2.87
CA ALA A 122 8.20 16.30 4.20
C ALA A 122 6.69 16.08 4.31
N GLU A 123 5.91 16.56 3.33
CA GLU A 123 4.45 16.35 3.29
C GLU A 123 4.09 14.86 3.23
N ILE A 124 4.81 14.06 2.43
CA ILE A 124 4.59 12.60 2.38
C ILE A 124 4.82 11.96 3.75
N ARG A 125 5.91 12.33 4.44
CA ARG A 125 6.21 11.78 5.77
C ARG A 125 5.12 12.15 6.76
N GLU A 126 4.68 13.40 6.73
CA GLU A 126 3.62 13.91 7.59
C GLU A 126 2.31 13.16 7.38
N GLU A 127 1.87 12.98 6.13
CA GLU A 127 0.68 12.22 5.77
C GLU A 127 0.69 10.79 6.34
N LEU A 128 1.81 10.09 6.18
CA LEU A 128 1.96 8.72 6.68
C LEU A 128 2.00 8.66 8.21
N GLN A 129 2.70 9.60 8.86
CA GLN A 129 2.81 9.65 10.32
C GLN A 129 1.49 10.05 11.00
N GLN A 130 0.77 11.04 10.45
CA GLN A 130 -0.53 11.46 10.96
C GLN A 130 -1.57 10.33 10.85
N CYS A 131 -1.59 9.61 9.73
CA CYS A 131 -2.42 8.42 9.57
C CYS A 131 -2.06 7.34 10.58
N ARG A 132 -0.77 7.04 10.73
CA ARG A 132 -0.29 6.07 11.74
C ARG A 132 -0.74 6.43 13.15
N ARG A 133 -0.64 7.69 13.56
CA ARG A 133 -1.12 8.16 14.87
C ARG A 133 -2.62 7.93 15.01
N SER A 134 -3.41 8.36 14.02
CA SER A 134 -4.86 8.18 14.01
C SER A 134 -5.27 6.71 14.16
N LEU A 135 -4.55 5.80 13.50
CA LEU A 135 -4.76 4.36 13.61
C LEU A 135 -4.41 3.86 15.02
N LEU A 136 -3.23 4.18 15.55
CA LEU A 136 -2.82 3.75 16.88
C LEU A 136 -3.78 4.26 17.97
N ASP A 137 -4.18 5.53 17.89
CA ASP A 137 -5.06 6.17 18.87
C ASP A 137 -6.49 5.60 18.83
N ALA A 138 -7.03 5.35 17.63
CA ALA A 138 -8.39 4.87 17.48
C ALA A 138 -8.51 3.35 17.68
N VAL A 139 -7.61 2.58 17.07
CA VAL A 139 -7.76 1.12 16.96
C VAL A 139 -6.71 0.32 17.72
N GLY A 140 -5.69 0.96 18.31
CA GLY A 140 -4.66 0.33 19.12
C GLY A 140 -3.64 -0.51 18.35
N ALA A 141 -3.78 -0.61 17.02
CA ALA A 141 -2.92 -1.41 16.16
C ALA A 141 -2.84 -0.83 14.76
N HIS A 142 -1.70 -1.00 14.09
CA HIS A 142 -1.57 -0.75 12.67
C HIS A 142 -0.63 -1.79 12.04
N SER A 143 -0.83 -2.13 10.78
CA SER A 143 0.10 -2.99 10.07
C SER A 143 1.24 -2.17 9.44
N SER A 144 2.29 -2.88 9.03
CA SER A 144 3.36 -2.33 8.22
C SER A 144 2.95 -2.15 6.75
N LEU A 145 1.66 -2.25 6.40
CA LEU A 145 1.19 -2.11 5.02
C LEU A 145 0.83 -0.66 4.74
N PHE A 146 1.21 -0.20 3.54
CA PHE A 146 0.86 1.11 3.02
C PHE A 146 0.42 0.97 1.57
N ARG A 147 -0.65 1.68 1.20
CA ARG A 147 -1.07 1.84 -0.18
C ARG A 147 -1.16 3.33 -0.53
N PRO A 148 -0.49 3.79 -1.59
CA PRO A 148 -0.59 5.18 -1.99
C PRO A 148 -1.97 5.50 -2.58
N PRO A 149 -2.57 6.65 -2.25
CA PRO A 149 -3.74 7.19 -2.94
C PRO A 149 -3.57 7.14 -4.45
N PHE A 150 -4.61 6.72 -5.17
CA PHE A 150 -4.65 6.60 -6.62
C PHE A 150 -3.57 5.67 -7.23
N GLY A 151 -2.87 4.88 -6.41
CA GLY A 151 -1.72 4.07 -6.85
C GLY A 151 -0.44 4.86 -7.15
N GLY A 152 -0.49 6.19 -7.02
CA GLY A 152 0.56 7.12 -7.43
C GLY A 152 1.79 7.08 -6.53
N ARG A 153 2.94 6.75 -7.09
CA ARG A 153 4.18 6.53 -6.34
C ARG A 153 5.41 7.03 -7.10
N ARG A 154 6.39 7.50 -6.33
CA ARG A 154 7.73 7.84 -6.84
C ARG A 154 8.82 7.32 -5.87
N PRO A 155 10.11 7.40 -6.21
CA PRO A 155 11.19 6.93 -5.32
C PRO A 155 11.09 7.45 -3.88
N GLY A 156 10.83 8.75 -3.71
CA GLY A 156 10.64 9.38 -2.39
C GLY A 156 9.53 8.73 -1.58
N THR A 157 8.36 8.49 -2.19
CA THR A 157 7.22 7.82 -1.55
C THR A 157 7.61 6.45 -1.00
N LEU A 158 8.24 5.61 -1.83
CA LEU A 158 8.59 4.24 -1.44
C LEU A 158 9.73 4.20 -0.41
N ARG A 159 10.66 5.15 -0.46
CA ARG A 159 11.74 5.30 0.52
C ARG A 159 11.18 5.69 1.89
N ILE A 160 10.36 6.74 1.95
CA ILE A 160 9.76 7.23 3.20
C ILE A 160 8.86 6.17 3.83
N ALA A 161 8.03 5.50 3.02
CA ALA A 161 7.19 4.41 3.51
C ALA A 161 8.02 3.31 4.19
N ARG A 162 9.14 2.90 3.56
CA ARG A 162 10.08 1.92 4.13
C ARG A 162 10.72 2.40 5.44
N GLU A 163 11.16 3.65 5.50
CA GLU A 163 11.77 4.25 6.71
C GLU A 163 10.79 4.28 7.90
N LEU A 164 9.50 4.52 7.64
CA LEU A 164 8.46 4.53 8.68
C LEU A 164 8.00 3.13 9.11
N GLY A 165 8.67 2.07 8.62
CA GLY A 165 8.29 0.69 8.89
C GLY A 165 7.02 0.26 8.16
N CYS A 166 6.64 0.99 7.10
CA CYS A 166 5.53 0.66 6.22
C CYS A 166 6.07 0.28 4.84
N PRO A 167 6.68 -0.91 4.65
CA PRO A 167 6.99 -1.39 3.31
C PRO A 167 5.74 -1.24 2.43
N ALA A 168 5.92 -0.62 1.27
CA ALA A 168 4.86 -0.49 0.28
C ALA A 168 4.21 -1.85 -0.06
N SER A 169 4.89 -2.96 0.28
CA SER A 169 4.32 -4.28 0.56
C SER A 169 5.43 -5.35 0.69
N ARG A 170 5.45 -6.09 1.80
CA ARG A 170 6.30 -7.28 1.99
C ARG A 170 5.43 -8.47 2.39
N PRO A 171 5.30 -9.51 1.57
CA PRO A 171 4.59 -10.74 1.95
C PRO A 171 5.46 -11.68 2.80
N ASP A 172 6.79 -11.62 2.70
CA ASP A 172 7.74 -12.56 3.34
C ASP A 172 7.76 -12.48 4.88
N ARG A 173 7.32 -11.35 5.47
CA ARG A 173 7.04 -11.25 6.92
C ARG A 173 5.55 -11.19 7.28
N ALA A 174 4.67 -11.00 6.30
CA ALA A 174 3.24 -11.27 6.47
C ALA A 174 2.93 -12.78 6.42
N GLN A 175 3.89 -13.61 6.01
CA GLN A 175 3.79 -15.07 5.95
C GLN A 175 4.02 -15.79 7.29
N ASN A 176 4.21 -15.08 8.40
CA ASN A 176 4.06 -15.67 9.74
C ASN A 176 2.68 -15.46 10.36
N LEU A 177 1.70 -14.99 9.59
CA LEU A 177 0.31 -14.91 10.04
C LEU A 177 -0.39 -16.20 9.63
N LYS A 178 -0.19 -17.26 10.43
CA LYS A 178 -1.03 -18.47 10.34
C LYS A 178 -2.50 -18.08 10.58
N PRO A 179 -3.46 -18.79 9.97
CA PRO A 179 -4.86 -18.68 10.36
C PRO A 179 -5.00 -18.89 11.88
N GLY A 180 -5.34 -17.82 12.61
CA GLY A 180 -5.47 -17.85 14.07
C GLY A 180 -4.41 -17.08 14.88
N ALA A 181 -3.34 -16.57 14.27
CA ALA A 181 -2.32 -15.76 14.96
C ALA A 181 -2.62 -14.25 14.85
N TRP A 182 -3.61 -13.77 15.60
CA TRP A 182 -3.89 -12.33 15.75
C TRP A 182 -4.12 -11.96 17.21
N ARG A 183 -3.16 -12.32 18.07
CA ARG A 183 -2.99 -11.70 19.38
C ARG A 183 -1.51 -11.47 19.61
N GLY A 184 -1.18 -10.27 20.09
CA GLY A 184 -0.01 -9.94 20.89
C GLY A 184 1.35 -10.34 20.33
N CYS A 185 2.23 -9.36 20.14
CA CYS A 185 3.63 -9.64 20.41
C CYS A 185 3.69 -10.10 21.87
N ASP A 186 3.85 -11.41 22.13
CA ASP A 186 4.68 -11.99 23.17
C ASP A 186 4.42 -13.51 23.33
N SER A 187 5.51 -14.28 23.31
CA SER A 187 5.70 -15.67 23.78
C SER A 187 5.58 -16.85 22.79
N PRO A 188 6.59 -17.76 22.74
CA PRO A 188 6.63 -18.94 21.88
C PRO A 188 6.18 -20.21 22.62
N ALA A 189 4.92 -20.62 22.52
CA ALA A 189 4.54 -22.00 22.84
C ALA A 189 3.15 -22.36 22.28
N ARG A 190 3.03 -23.60 21.79
CA ARG A 190 1.81 -24.36 21.47
C ARG A 190 1.20 -24.15 20.07
N TRP A 191 1.73 -24.91 19.12
CA TRP A 191 0.93 -25.49 18.04
C TRP A 191 1.26 -26.98 17.93
N GLY A 192 0.53 -27.78 18.70
CA GLY A 192 0.49 -29.24 18.61
C GLY A 192 -0.90 -29.71 19.03
N ALA A 193 -1.69 -30.13 18.04
CA ALA A 193 -2.85 -31.03 18.05
C ALA A 193 -3.49 -30.90 16.65
N GLN A 194 -3.12 -31.75 15.70
CA GLN A 194 -3.70 -33.08 15.48
C GLN A 194 -5.08 -32.99 14.80
N ALA A 195 -5.08 -33.27 13.51
CA ALA A 195 -6.18 -33.92 12.82
C ALA A 195 -5.50 -34.91 11.86
N ASP A 196 -5.56 -36.17 12.27
CA ASP A 196 -4.93 -37.33 11.65
C ASP A 196 -5.51 -37.61 10.25
N GLY A 197 -4.71 -38.29 9.43
CA GLY A 197 -5.16 -38.88 8.17
C GLY A 197 -5.99 -40.15 8.38
N GLY A 198 -6.74 -40.52 7.33
CA GLY A 198 -7.58 -41.72 7.27
C GLY A 198 -8.77 -41.49 6.34
#